data_AF-A0A7X9XFL7-F1
#
_entry.id   AF-A0A7X9XFL7-F1
#
_cell.length_a   1.000
_cell.length_b   1.000
_cell.length_c   1.000
_cell.angle_alpha   90.00
_cell.angle_beta   90.00
_cell.angle_gamma   90.00
#
_symmetry.space_group_name_H-M   'P 1'
#
loop_
_entity.id
_entity.type
_entity.pdbx_description
1 polymer ?
#
loop_
_entity_poly.entity_id
_entity_poly.type
_entity_poly.pdbx_seq_one_letter_code
_entity_poly.pdbx_strand_id
1 'polypeptide(L)'
;MPLLTNKMWSDPVTEKPELDTIEVWNLINLFAAPNIDHPIHVHLIQFKVLSRTPFDVNEYLRTGEIVYTGEPEPPREYERGFKDTVNAEPGKLIFLKIWYYNQILYCKQTK
;
A
#
# COMPACT_ATOMS: atom_id res chain seq x y z
N MET A 1 -1.85 17.95 -6.11
CA MET A 1 -1.76 17.28 -4.79
C MET A 1 -1.83 15.78 -5.02
N PRO A 2 -0.96 14.96 -4.41
CA PRO A 2 -1.09 13.51 -4.44
C PRO A 2 -2.34 13.08 -3.66
N LEU A 3 -2.99 12.00 -4.11
CA LEU A 3 -4.19 11.42 -3.50
C LEU A 3 -3.97 9.92 -3.29
N LEU A 4 -4.58 9.35 -2.25
CA LEU A 4 -4.71 7.90 -2.09
C LEU A 4 -6.02 7.47 -2.74
N THR A 5 -5.97 6.52 -3.68
CA THR A 5 -7.17 5.97 -4.36
C THR A 5 -8.10 7.04 -4.95
N ASN A 6 -7.52 8.16 -5.43
CA ASN A 6 -8.25 9.31 -5.96
C ASN A 6 -9.29 9.90 -4.97
N LYS A 7 -8.98 9.91 -3.67
CA LYS A 7 -9.79 10.50 -2.60
C LYS A 7 -9.09 11.69 -1.94
N MET A 8 -9.88 12.71 -1.62
CA MET A 8 -9.48 13.82 -0.75
C MET A 8 -9.55 13.40 0.72
N TRP A 9 -8.81 14.09 1.59
CA TRP A 9 -8.87 13.87 3.05
C TRP A 9 -10.28 14.00 3.63
N SER A 10 -11.09 14.90 3.08
CA SER A 10 -12.46 15.15 3.55
C SER A 10 -13.51 14.22 2.95
N ASP A 11 -13.13 13.30 2.06
CA ASP A 11 -14.06 12.32 1.49
C ASP A 11 -14.44 11.27 2.54
N PRO A 12 -15.60 10.58 2.39
CA PRO A 12 -15.96 9.48 3.28
C PRO A 12 -14.91 8.37 3.31
N VAL A 13 -14.66 7.82 4.50
CA VAL A 13 -13.69 6.73 4.70
C VAL A 13 -14.01 5.48 3.89
N THR A 14 -13.00 4.95 3.19
CA THR A 14 -13.07 3.75 2.34
C THR A 14 -12.43 2.53 2.99
N GLU A 15 -11.25 2.66 3.59
CA GLU A 15 -10.55 1.56 4.27
C GLU A 15 -11.17 1.33 5.65
N LYS A 16 -11.89 0.21 5.80
CA LYS A 16 -12.60 -0.18 7.03
C LYS A 16 -12.20 -1.60 7.44
N PRO A 17 -10.94 -1.81 7.87
CA PRO A 17 -10.48 -3.13 8.24
C PRO A 17 -11.28 -3.69 9.41
N GLU A 18 -11.54 -4.99 9.37
CA GLU A 18 -12.28 -5.68 10.43
C GLU A 18 -11.32 -6.10 11.55
N LEU A 19 -11.76 -5.93 12.80
CA LEU A 19 -10.99 -6.38 13.95
C LEU A 19 -10.85 -7.91 13.94
N ASP A 20 -9.70 -8.38 14.41
CA ASP A 20 -9.29 -9.77 14.50
C ASP A 20 -9.16 -10.47 13.15
N THR A 21 -8.92 -9.68 12.09
CA THR A 21 -8.68 -10.17 10.75
C THR A 21 -7.24 -9.96 10.28
N ILE A 22 -6.90 -10.67 9.20
CA ILE A 22 -5.66 -10.50 8.46
C ILE A 22 -6.04 -10.02 7.07
N GLU A 23 -5.45 -8.92 6.64
CA GLU A 23 -5.64 -8.39 5.29
C GLU A 23 -4.33 -8.40 4.52
N VAL A 24 -4.44 -8.51 3.19
CA VAL A 24 -3.34 -8.25 2.28
C VAL A 24 -3.62 -6.96 1.55
N TRP A 25 -2.78 -5.96 1.77
CA TRP A 25 -2.89 -4.66 1.10
C TRP A 25 -1.93 -4.58 -0.07
N ASN A 26 -2.45 -4.15 -1.22
CA ASN A 26 -1.71 -4.02 -2.46
C ASN A 26 -1.49 -2.53 -2.74
N LEU A 27 -0.25 -2.07 -2.57
CA LEU A 27 0.11 -0.68 -2.83
C LEU A 27 0.61 -0.54 -4.28
N ILE A 28 -0.11 0.26 -5.07
CA ILE A 28 0.25 0.61 -6.45
C ILE A 28 0.75 2.06 -6.45
N ASN A 29 2.02 2.27 -6.79
CA ASN A 29 2.56 3.62 -7.00
C ASN A 29 2.67 3.92 -8.50
N LEU A 30 1.84 4.87 -8.98
CA LEU A 30 1.77 5.30 -10.37
C LEU A 30 2.71 6.47 -10.71
N PHE A 31 3.45 7.02 -9.74
CA PHE A 31 4.34 8.17 -9.96
C PHE A 31 5.68 7.77 -10.61
N ALA A 32 5.66 6.89 -11.63
CA ALA A 32 6.84 6.42 -12.34
C ALA A 32 7.53 7.50 -13.20
N ALA A 33 6.77 8.47 -13.68
CA ALA A 33 7.28 9.74 -14.17
C ALA A 33 6.57 10.83 -13.36
N PRO A 34 7.20 11.44 -12.34
CA PRO A 34 8.62 11.80 -12.24
C PRO A 34 9.51 10.90 -11.35
N ASN A 35 9.14 9.65 -11.10
CA ASN A 35 9.86 8.69 -10.25
C ASN A 35 9.91 9.13 -8.77
N ILE A 36 8.74 9.32 -8.17
CA ILE A 36 8.60 9.74 -6.76
C ILE A 36 8.18 8.56 -5.87
N ASP A 37 9.04 8.26 -4.92
CA ASP A 37 8.78 7.35 -3.82
C ASP A 37 7.74 7.93 -2.84
N HIS A 38 6.88 7.06 -2.32
CA HIS A 38 5.93 7.40 -1.27
C HIS A 38 6.13 6.51 -0.03
N PRO A 39 6.67 7.04 1.08
CA PRO A 39 6.66 6.33 2.35
C PRO A 39 5.23 6.23 2.88
N ILE A 40 4.67 5.02 2.86
CA ILE A 40 3.31 4.73 3.35
C ILE A 40 3.41 4.25 4.79
N HIS A 41 2.88 5.04 5.72
CA HIS A 41 2.77 4.72 7.13
C HIS A 41 1.33 4.31 7.47
N VAL A 42 1.16 3.22 8.22
CA VAL A 42 -0.16 2.78 8.72
C VAL A 42 -0.14 2.84 10.24
N HIS A 43 -1.09 3.57 10.82
CA HIS A 43 -1.19 3.75 12.26
C HIS A 43 -1.67 2.47 12.97
N LEU A 44 -1.36 2.37 14.27
CA LEU A 44 -1.78 1.33 15.22
C LEU A 44 -1.21 -0.07 15.00
N ILE A 45 -1.05 -0.51 13.77
CA ILE A 45 -0.61 -1.87 13.44
C ILE A 45 0.85 -1.91 12.99
N GLN A 46 1.40 -3.12 12.97
CA GLN A 46 2.58 -3.44 12.21
C GLN A 46 2.22 -4.45 11.13
N PHE A 47 2.98 -4.43 10.04
CA PHE A 47 2.79 -5.31 8.91
C PHE A 47 4.12 -5.95 8.50
N LYS A 48 4.01 -6.98 7.65
CA LYS A 48 5.16 -7.55 6.95
C LYS A 48 5.04 -7.27 5.46
N VAL A 49 6.15 -6.87 4.85
CA VAL A 49 6.25 -6.86 3.39
C VAL A 49 6.31 -8.32 2.92
N LEU A 50 5.48 -8.68 1.94
CA LEU A 50 5.48 -10.02 1.35
C LEU A 50 6.32 -10.07 0.08
N SER A 51 6.17 -9.09 -0.80
CA SER A 51 6.90 -8.98 -2.05
C SER A 51 6.77 -7.60 -2.68
N ARG A 52 7.64 -7.32 -3.64
CA ARG A 52 7.59 -6.17 -4.54
C ARG A 52 7.62 -6.70 -5.96
N THR A 53 6.65 -6.39 -6.80
CA THR A 53 6.58 -6.91 -8.17
C THR A 53 6.52 -5.75 -9.16
N PRO A 54 7.46 -5.64 -10.12
CA PRO A 54 7.41 -4.58 -11.12
C PRO A 54 6.23 -4.79 -12.09
N PHE A 55 5.57 -3.71 -12.50
CA PHE A 55 4.45 -3.73 -13.44
C PHE A 55 4.52 -2.57 -14.44
N ASP A 56 3.80 -2.69 -15.55
CA ASP A 56 3.69 -1.63 -16.56
C ASP A 56 2.68 -0.56 -16.12
N VAL A 57 3.21 0.60 -15.71
CA VAL A 57 2.41 1.74 -15.26
C VAL A 57 1.61 2.35 -16.40
N ASN A 58 2.15 2.41 -17.62
CA ASN A 58 1.45 3.01 -18.75
C ASN A 58 0.27 2.12 -19.18
N GLU A 59 0.46 0.80 -19.16
CA GLU A 59 -0.61 -0.15 -19.43
C GLU A 59 -1.73 -0.03 -18.38
N TYR A 60 -1.37 0.03 -17.09
CA TYR A 60 -2.34 0.21 -16.02
C TYR A 60 -3.10 1.53 -16.13
N LEU A 61 -2.42 2.63 -16.47
CA LEU A 61 -3.07 3.93 -16.69
C LEU A 61 -4.03 3.91 -17.90
N ARG A 62 -3.74 3.10 -18.92
CA ARG A 62 -4.57 2.97 -20.13
C ARG A 62 -5.78 2.06 -19.94
N THR A 63 -5.62 0.95 -19.23
CA THR A 63 -6.60 -0.16 -19.21
C THR A 63 -7.15 -0.46 -17.82
N GLY A 64 -6.45 -0.08 -16.76
CA GLY A 64 -6.72 -0.51 -15.39
C GLY A 64 -6.22 -1.92 -15.07
N GLU A 65 -5.58 -2.62 -16.02
CA GLU A 65 -5.06 -3.96 -15.83
C GLU A 65 -3.60 -3.94 -15.36
N ILE A 66 -3.25 -4.79 -14.40
CA ILE A 66 -1.87 -4.96 -13.94
C ILE A 66 -1.18 -5.96 -14.85
N VAL A 67 -0.21 -5.48 -15.63
CA VAL A 67 0.69 -6.32 -16.41
C VAL A 67 2.06 -6.34 -15.75
N TYR A 68 2.45 -7.48 -15.19
CA TYR A 68 3.75 -7.65 -14.56
C TYR A 68 4.88 -7.65 -15.58
N THR A 69 5.97 -6.95 -15.26
CA THR A 69 7.15 -6.80 -16.13
C THR A 69 8.37 -7.57 -15.61
N GLY A 70 8.22 -8.30 -14.51
CA GLY A 70 9.25 -9.12 -13.91
C GLY A 70 8.71 -9.96 -12.75
N GLU A 71 9.57 -10.84 -12.24
CA GLU A 71 9.23 -11.74 -11.13
C GLU A 71 9.05 -10.98 -9.81
N PRO A 72 8.22 -11.50 -8.88
CA PRO A 72 8.13 -10.96 -7.52
C PRO A 72 9.49 -10.98 -6.80
N GLU A 73 9.92 -9.82 -6.34
CA GLU A 73 11.09 -9.65 -5.48
C GLU A 73 10.70 -9.97 -4.03
N PRO A 74 11.48 -10.80 -3.30
CA PRO A 74 11.24 -11.01 -1.88
C PRO A 74 11.52 -9.72 -1.08
N PRO A 75 11.06 -9.63 0.18
CA PRO A 75 11.36 -8.49 1.02
C PRO A 75 12.87 -8.31 1.18
N ARG A 76 13.32 -7.05 1.09
CA ARG A 76 14.71 -6.69 1.34
C ARG A 76 15.11 -7.15 2.74
N GLU A 77 16.40 -7.35 2.98
CA GLU A 77 16.89 -7.89 4.26
C GLU A 77 16.36 -7.12 5.48
N TYR A 78 16.35 -5.79 5.40
CA TYR A 78 15.82 -4.90 6.45
C TYR A 78 14.28 -4.76 6.47
N GLU A 79 13.57 -5.41 5.55
CA GLU A 79 12.10 -5.44 5.48
C GLU A 79 11.50 -6.79 5.90
N ARG A 80 12.33 -7.78 6.25
CA ARG A 80 11.87 -9.12 6.67
C ARG A 80 11.22 -9.13 8.06
N GLY A 81 11.49 -8.10 8.86
CA GLY A 81 10.87 -7.88 10.17
C GLY A 81 9.50 -7.20 10.07
N PHE A 82 8.94 -6.84 11.22
CA PHE A 82 7.75 -6.00 11.27
C PHE A 82 8.09 -4.54 10.96
N LYS A 83 7.20 -3.87 10.22
CA LYS A 83 7.29 -2.45 9.89
C LYS A 83 5.95 -1.77 10.13
N ASP A 84 5.97 -0.46 10.31
CA ASP A 84 4.79 0.41 10.29
C ASP A 84 4.80 1.38 9.09
N THR A 85 5.95 1.46 8.39
CA THR A 85 6.19 2.35 7.28
C THR A 85 6.96 1.61 6.19
N VAL A 86 6.47 1.64 4.95
CA VAL A 86 7.12 1.02 3.79
C VAL A 86 7.34 2.05 2.71
N ASN A 87 8.50 1.98 2.04
CA ASN A 87 8.72 2.82 0.87
C ASN A 87 8.01 2.23 -0.35
N ALA A 88 6.97 2.91 -0.86
CA ALA A 88 6.29 2.54 -2.09
C ALA A 88 7.05 3.09 -3.30
N GLU A 89 7.87 2.23 -3.92
CA GLU A 89 8.63 2.54 -5.13
C GLU A 89 7.68 2.67 -6.34
N PRO A 90 7.87 3.66 -7.22
CA PRO A 90 7.12 3.77 -8.46
C PRO A 90 7.22 2.53 -9.35
N GLY A 91 6.11 2.15 -9.98
CA GLY A 91 6.08 1.01 -10.90
C GLY A 91 6.28 -0.35 -10.23
N LYS A 92 6.23 -0.42 -8.91
CA LYS A 92 6.19 -1.67 -8.15
C LYS A 92 4.88 -1.81 -7.41
N LEU A 93 4.28 -2.99 -7.52
CA LEU A 93 3.19 -3.45 -6.68
C LEU A 93 3.77 -4.05 -5.41
N ILE A 94 3.40 -3.52 -4.26
CA ILE A 94 3.89 -4.01 -2.95
C ILE A 94 2.76 -4.70 -2.22
N PHE A 95 3.00 -5.94 -1.80
CA PHE A 95 2.06 -6.71 -1.00
C PHE A 95 2.44 -6.61 0.48
N LEU A 96 1.51 -6.13 1.30
CA LEU A 96 1.66 -6.06 2.75
C LEU A 96 0.72 -7.04 3.42
N LYS A 97 1.21 -7.82 4.39
CA LYS A 97 0.37 -8.61 5.28
C LYS A 97 0.15 -7.83 6.57
N ILE A 98 -1.11 -7.51 6.84
CA ILE A 98 -1.52 -6.69 7.97
C ILE A 98 -2.37 -7.53 8.93
N TRP A 99 -2.14 -7.30 10.21
CA TRP A 99 -2.84 -7.97 11.30
C TRP A 99 -3.58 -6.92 12.13
N TYR A 100 -4.91 -7.01 12.20
CA TYR A 100 -5.75 -6.04 12.90
C TYR A 100 -6.25 -6.60 14.24
N TYR A 101 -5.39 -6.65 15.27
CA TYR A 101 -5.72 -7.29 16.56
C TYR A 101 -6.00 -6.33 17.73
N ASN A 102 -6.00 -5.01 17.52
CA ASN A 102 -6.17 -4.04 18.61
C ASN A 102 -7.44 -3.20 18.45
N GLN A 103 -8.35 -3.35 19.41
CA GLN A 103 -9.60 -2.61 19.53
C GLN A 103 -9.37 -1.28 20.26
N ILE A 104 -8.60 -0.36 19.66
CA ILE A 104 -8.57 1.03 20.10
C ILE A 104 -9.07 1.87 18.94
N LEU A 105 -10.22 2.51 19.14
CA LEU A 105 -10.79 3.52 18.24
C LEU A 105 -9.69 4.47 17.76
N TYR A 106 -9.28 4.34 16.50
CA TYR A 106 -8.41 5.30 15.84
C TYR A 106 -9.16 5.97 14.70
N CYS A 107 -8.82 7.25 14.49
CA CYS A 107 -9.40 8.23 13.56
C CYS A 107 -10.55 7.69 12.71
N LYS A 108 -11.69 7.45 13.35
CA LYS A 108 -12.95 7.68 12.68
C LYS A 108 -12.89 9.16 12.36
N GLN A 109 -12.61 9.53 11.11
CA GLN A 109 -13.06 10.81 10.58
C GLN A 109 -14.58 10.77 10.59
N THR A 110 -15.15 10.88 11.78
CA THR A 110 -16.50 11.33 12.01
C THR A 110 -16.42 12.83 12.02
N LYS A 111 -16.58 13.44 10.85
CA LYS A 111 -17.44 14.60 10.64
C LYS A 111 -17.96 14.56 9.21
#